data_AF-A0A8S3H6M0-F1
#
_entry.id   AF-A0A8S3H6M0-F1
#
_cell.length_a   1.000
_cell.length_b   1.000
_cell.length_c   1.000
_cell.angle_alpha   90.00
_cell.angle_beta   90.00
_cell.angle_gamma   90.00
#
_symmetry.space_group_name_H-M   'P 1'
#
loop_
_entity.id
_entity.type
_entity.pdbx_description
1 polymer ?
#
loop_
_entity_poly.entity_id
_entity_poly.type
_entity_poly.pdbx_seq_one_letter_code
_entity_poly.pdbx_strand_id
1 'polypeptide(L)'
;MSEQLTNVKSVFHKRFANLSSAISNRLWRNADTNYKCDVLLTFPELIDDRVIVWFLEKFIQLQPDIRVSIKHHFTTGVYGFYLTFTYERVLKGAEALQLEKPIKQEFGGGYQRLLFHELDIYEGVEDEDKFFSTQERQSIVFHLLYSIRILENETLN
;
A
#
# COMPACT_ATOMS: atom_id res chain seq x y z
N MET A 1 5.66 -12.51 10.20
CA MET A 1 4.42 -12.88 9.49
C MET A 1 3.26 -13.19 10.44
N SER A 2 3.47 -13.90 11.56
CA SER A 2 2.43 -14.25 12.54
C SER A 2 1.78 -13.06 13.25
N GLU A 3 2.54 -12.04 13.61
CA GLU A 3 2.07 -10.94 14.47
C GLU A 3 1.03 -10.01 13.82
N GLN A 4 1.14 -9.76 12.50
CA GLN A 4 0.16 -8.96 11.78
C GLN A 4 -1.20 -9.67 11.64
N LEU A 5 -1.19 -10.98 11.35
CA LEU A 5 -2.42 -11.78 11.23
C LEU A 5 -3.15 -11.93 12.57
N THR A 6 -2.43 -12.00 13.69
CA THR A 6 -3.03 -12.11 15.03
C THR A 6 -3.77 -10.83 15.44
N ASN A 7 -3.22 -9.66 15.11
CA ASN A 7 -3.85 -8.36 15.40
C ASN A 7 -5.14 -8.18 14.57
N VAL A 8 -5.10 -8.57 13.31
CA VAL A 8 -6.19 -8.50 12.33
C VAL A 8 -7.44 -9.27 12.76
N LYS A 9 -7.32 -10.51 13.25
CA LYS A 9 -8.49 -11.32 13.69
C LYS A 9 -9.26 -10.71 14.86
N SER A 10 -8.60 -9.86 15.66
CA SER A 10 -9.25 -9.14 16.76
C SER A 10 -10.13 -7.98 16.28
N VAL A 11 -9.83 -7.39 15.11
CA VAL A 11 -10.51 -6.21 14.56
C VAL A 11 -11.88 -6.54 13.97
N PHE A 12 -12.07 -7.75 13.45
CA PHE A 12 -13.29 -8.15 12.72
C PHE A 12 -14.52 -8.47 13.60
N HIS A 13 -14.45 -8.28 14.93
CA HIS A 13 -15.45 -8.83 15.85
C HIS A 13 -16.70 -7.96 16.13
N LYS A 14 -17.00 -6.89 15.38
CA LYS A 14 -18.25 -6.11 15.63
C LYS A 14 -18.87 -5.54 14.35
N ARG A 15 -20.05 -6.06 14.01
CA ARG A 15 -20.92 -5.54 12.94
C ARG A 15 -22.19 -4.94 13.57
N PHE A 16 -22.53 -3.71 13.21
CA PHE A 16 -23.85 -3.13 13.44
C PHE A 16 -24.37 -2.60 12.11
N ALA A 17 -25.61 -2.97 11.78
CA ALA A 17 -26.25 -2.65 10.51
C ALA A 17 -26.88 -1.26 10.52
N ASN A 18 -26.98 -0.68 9.31
CA ASN A 18 -27.73 0.51 8.87
C ASN A 18 -26.87 1.78 8.65
N LEU A 19 -26.54 2.08 7.38
CA LEU A 19 -26.91 3.37 6.76
C LEU A 19 -26.66 3.38 5.24
N SER A 20 -27.46 4.20 4.56
CA SER A 20 -27.61 4.37 3.12
C SER A 20 -26.45 5.07 2.41
N SER A 21 -26.26 4.63 1.16
CA SER A 21 -25.58 5.24 0.01
C SER A 21 -25.25 6.74 0.06
N ALA A 22 -24.07 7.06 -0.46
CA ALA A 22 -23.54 8.39 -0.80
C ALA A 22 -22.94 9.18 0.37
N ILE A 23 -21.81 8.71 0.93
CA ILE A 23 -21.00 9.53 1.82
C ILE A 23 -19.55 9.62 1.30
N SER A 24 -19.18 10.86 0.99
CA SER A 24 -18.06 11.28 0.14
C SER A 24 -16.68 10.80 0.58
N ASN A 25 -15.74 10.74 -0.38
CA ASN A 25 -14.28 10.62 -0.24
C ASN A 25 -13.66 11.45 0.91
N ARG A 26 -14.37 12.45 1.45
CA ARG A 26 -13.92 13.30 2.56
C ARG A 26 -13.87 12.60 3.91
N LEU A 27 -14.73 11.61 4.20
CA LEU A 27 -14.68 10.88 5.49
C LEU A 27 -13.43 10.00 5.59
N TRP A 28 -13.05 9.37 4.47
CA TRP A 28 -11.87 8.51 4.38
C TRP A 28 -10.55 9.27 4.52
N ARG A 29 -10.49 10.53 4.04
CA ARG A 29 -9.31 11.41 4.15
C ARG A 29 -9.03 11.92 5.56
N ASN A 30 -10.05 11.98 6.43
CA ASN A 30 -9.93 12.53 7.78
C ASN A 30 -9.67 11.48 8.86
N ALA A 31 -9.63 10.19 8.50
CA ALA A 31 -9.39 9.11 9.43
C ALA A 31 -7.88 8.96 9.72
N ASP A 32 -7.41 9.79 10.65
CA ASP A 32 -6.09 9.72 11.32
C ASP A 32 -4.91 9.99 10.37
N THR A 33 -4.48 11.25 10.35
CA THR A 33 -3.32 11.78 9.58
C THR A 33 -1.96 11.30 10.11
N ASN A 34 -1.94 10.44 11.13
CA ASN A 34 -0.72 9.96 11.79
C ASN A 34 -0.05 8.76 11.10
N TYR A 35 -0.58 8.28 9.97
CA TYR A 35 -0.02 7.14 9.25
C TYR A 35 0.28 7.51 7.81
N LYS A 36 1.54 7.31 7.39
CA LYS A 36 1.92 7.27 5.98
C LYS A 36 1.03 6.23 5.28
N CYS A 37 0.36 6.64 4.22
CA CYS A 37 -0.59 5.82 3.47
C CYS A 37 -0.42 6.11 1.99
N ASP A 38 -0.08 5.09 1.22
CA ASP A 38 0.09 5.20 -0.23
C ASP A 38 -1.25 5.06 -0.95
N VAL A 39 -2.06 4.06 -0.56
CA VAL A 39 -3.36 3.76 -1.18
C VAL A 39 -4.37 3.35 -0.11
N LEU A 40 -5.61 3.80 -0.29
CA LEU A 40 -6.77 3.27 0.41
C LEU A 40 -7.53 2.32 -0.51
N LEU A 41 -7.65 1.07 -0.10
CA LEU A 41 -8.52 0.09 -0.74
C LEU A 41 -9.84 0.01 0.04
N THR A 42 -10.96 0.25 -0.64
CA THR A 42 -12.31 0.12 -0.07
C THR A 42 -13.04 -1.05 -0.70
N PHE A 43 -13.91 -1.69 0.07
CA PHE A 43 -14.73 -2.81 -0.39
C PHE A 43 -16.18 -2.36 -0.66
N PRO A 44 -16.92 -3.04 -1.56
CA PRO A 44 -18.34 -2.81 -1.73
C PRO A 44 -19.12 -2.96 -0.42
N GLU A 45 -20.22 -2.22 -0.31
CA GLU A 45 -21.19 -2.41 0.76
C GLU A 45 -21.68 -3.87 0.75
N LEU A 46 -21.85 -4.48 1.93
CA LEU A 46 -22.37 -5.83 2.14
C LEU A 46 -21.46 -7.01 1.70
N ILE A 47 -20.18 -6.78 1.43
CA ILE A 47 -19.24 -7.90 1.24
C ILE A 47 -19.18 -8.80 2.49
N ASP A 48 -19.00 -10.10 2.28
CA ASP A 48 -18.85 -11.06 3.38
C ASP A 48 -17.49 -10.87 4.07
N ASP A 49 -17.49 -10.80 5.41
CA ASP A 49 -16.27 -10.62 6.20
C ASP A 49 -15.25 -11.73 5.92
N ARG A 50 -15.70 -12.95 5.58
CA ARG A 50 -14.85 -14.08 5.17
C ARG A 50 -14.07 -13.78 3.90
N VAL A 51 -14.67 -13.07 2.95
CA VAL A 51 -14.02 -12.67 1.70
C VAL A 51 -12.98 -11.59 1.96
N ILE A 52 -13.27 -10.64 2.85
CA ILE A 52 -12.31 -9.60 3.25
C ILE A 52 -11.08 -10.23 3.92
N VAL A 53 -11.29 -11.14 4.87
CA VAL A 53 -10.22 -11.84 5.58
C VAL A 53 -9.40 -12.70 4.62
N TRP A 54 -10.05 -13.50 3.78
CA TRP A 54 -9.36 -14.30 2.77
C TRP A 54 -8.53 -13.43 1.82
N PHE A 55 -9.09 -12.32 1.33
CA PHE A 55 -8.39 -11.41 0.43
C PHE A 55 -7.16 -10.83 1.12
N LEU A 56 -7.28 -10.39 2.37
CA LEU A 56 -6.17 -9.88 3.14
C LEU A 56 -5.06 -10.92 3.34
N GLU A 57 -5.42 -12.15 3.71
CA GLU A 57 -4.47 -13.24 3.90
C GLU A 57 -3.71 -13.52 2.60
N LYS A 58 -4.41 -13.61 1.48
CA LYS A 58 -3.80 -13.80 0.15
C LYS A 58 -2.95 -12.61 -0.28
N PHE A 59 -3.44 -11.41 -0.06
CA PHE A 59 -2.76 -10.18 -0.45
C PHE A 59 -1.42 -10.02 0.30
N ILE A 60 -1.39 -10.26 1.61
CA ILE A 60 -0.16 -10.23 2.41
C ILE A 60 0.79 -11.37 2.01
N GLN A 61 0.27 -12.55 1.65
CA GLN A 61 1.10 -13.66 1.13
C GLN A 61 1.79 -13.28 -0.19
N LEU A 62 1.06 -12.64 -1.10
CA LEU A 62 1.57 -12.24 -2.42
C LEU A 62 2.47 -11.02 -2.36
N GLN A 63 2.26 -10.12 -1.40
CA GLN A 63 3.03 -8.89 -1.22
C GLN A 63 3.54 -8.78 0.22
N PRO A 64 4.60 -9.53 0.58
CA PRO A 64 5.15 -9.51 1.93
C PRO A 64 5.72 -8.13 2.33
N ASP A 65 6.08 -7.31 1.34
CA ASP A 65 6.66 -5.98 1.52
C ASP A 65 5.61 -4.86 1.65
N ILE A 66 4.34 -5.21 1.92
CA ILE A 66 3.28 -4.26 2.14
C ILE A 66 2.81 -4.26 3.60
N ARG A 67 2.69 -3.06 4.17
CA ARG A 67 2.06 -2.84 5.47
C ARG A 67 0.59 -2.53 5.25
N VAL A 68 -0.29 -3.27 5.93
CA VAL A 68 -1.74 -3.07 5.87
C VAL A 68 -2.24 -2.61 7.24
N SER A 69 -2.89 -1.46 7.29
CA SER A 69 -3.67 -1.02 8.45
C SER A 69 -5.15 -1.09 8.11
N ILE A 70 -5.92 -1.85 8.90
CA ILE A 70 -7.35 -2.05 8.68
C ILE A 70 -8.12 -1.10 9.58
N LYS A 71 -9.08 -0.36 9.02
CA LYS A 71 -10.03 0.42 9.80
C LYS A 71 -11.46 0.04 9.43
N HIS A 72 -12.28 -0.21 10.44
CA HIS A 72 -13.72 -0.30 10.28
C HIS A 72 -14.33 1.10 10.42
N HIS A 73 -15.05 1.55 9.40
CA HIS A 73 -15.70 2.86 9.44
C HIS A 73 -17.14 2.70 9.91
N PHE A 74 -17.38 3.12 11.15
CA PHE A 74 -18.68 2.96 11.82
C PHE A 74 -19.85 3.55 11.02
N THR A 75 -19.64 4.72 10.39
CA THR A 75 -20.70 5.43 9.64
C THR A 75 -21.09 4.71 8.35
N THR A 76 -20.16 4.03 7.69
CA THR A 76 -20.41 3.34 6.41
C THR A 76 -20.58 1.83 6.57
N GLY A 77 -20.19 1.26 7.71
CA GLY A 77 -20.16 -0.20 7.92
C GLY A 77 -19.16 -0.93 7.01
N VAL A 78 -18.21 -0.20 6.42
CA VAL A 78 -17.24 -0.72 5.44
C VAL A 78 -15.84 -0.74 6.04
N TYR A 79 -15.08 -1.78 5.70
CA TYR A 79 -13.66 -1.87 6.00
C TYR A 79 -12.83 -1.11 4.95
N GLY A 80 -11.81 -0.40 5.40
CA GLY A 80 -10.79 0.19 4.54
C GLY A 80 -9.42 -0.37 4.87
N PHE A 81 -8.67 -0.74 3.85
CA PHE A 81 -7.27 -1.13 3.99
C PHE A 81 -6.39 0.04 3.57
N TYR A 82 -5.64 0.55 4.53
CA TYR A 82 -4.63 1.58 4.33
C TYR A 82 -3.32 0.86 4.04
N LEU A 83 -2.87 0.98 2.80
CA LEU A 83 -1.73 0.24 2.26
C LEU A 83 -0.51 1.15 2.19
N THR A 84 0.64 0.63 2.59
CA THR A 84 1.93 1.31 2.45
C THR A 84 2.99 0.30 2.08
N PHE A 85 3.71 0.55 0.99
CA PHE A 85 4.84 -0.29 0.61
C PHE A 85 6.09 0.12 1.40
N THR A 86 6.93 -0.85 1.74
CA THR A 86 8.25 -0.55 2.31
C THR A 86 9.07 0.28 1.32
N TYR A 87 9.99 1.09 1.84
CA TYR A 87 10.85 1.91 0.99
C TYR A 87 11.65 1.08 -0.02
N GLU A 88 12.19 -0.04 0.45
CA GLU A 88 12.92 -1.00 -0.39
C GLU A 88 12.08 -1.47 -1.58
N ARG A 89 10.80 -1.78 -1.36
CA ARG A 89 9.90 -2.22 -2.42
C ARG A 89 9.59 -1.08 -3.41
N VAL A 90 9.44 0.14 -2.91
CA VAL A 90 9.26 1.34 -3.74
C VAL A 90 10.50 1.59 -4.61
N LEU A 91 11.71 1.44 -4.07
CA LEU A 91 12.95 1.58 -4.84
C LEU A 91 13.05 0.55 -5.98
N LYS A 92 12.75 -0.73 -5.70
CA LYS A 92 12.66 -1.78 -6.75
C LYS A 92 11.61 -1.46 -7.81
N GLY A 93 10.47 -0.90 -7.40
CA GLY A 93 9.42 -0.47 -8.33
C GLY A 93 9.84 0.72 -9.20
N ALA A 94 10.61 1.65 -8.65
CA ALA A 94 11.17 2.78 -9.39
C ALA A 94 12.19 2.34 -10.45
N GLU A 95 13.05 1.35 -10.13
CA GLU A 95 13.94 0.71 -11.11
C GLU A 95 13.15 0.03 -12.23
N ALA A 96 12.09 -0.71 -11.90
CA ALA A 96 11.21 -1.35 -12.90
C ALA A 96 10.53 -0.33 -13.83
N LEU A 97 10.22 0.86 -13.33
CA LEU A 97 9.69 1.99 -14.10
C LEU A 97 10.77 2.84 -14.79
N GLN A 98 12.05 2.52 -14.61
CA GLN A 98 13.19 3.24 -15.17
C GLN A 98 13.19 4.74 -14.80
N LEU A 99 12.76 5.09 -13.58
CA LEU A 99 12.77 6.47 -13.12
C LEU A 99 14.20 7.02 -13.06
N GLU A 100 14.40 8.26 -13.50
CA GLU A 100 15.70 8.93 -13.41
C GLU A 100 15.78 9.75 -12.12
N LYS A 101 16.95 9.67 -11.46
CA LYS A 101 17.23 10.37 -10.21
C LYS A 101 18.55 11.13 -10.29
N PRO A 102 18.67 12.27 -9.59
CA PRO A 102 19.91 13.04 -9.56
C PRO A 102 21.02 12.24 -8.87
N ILE A 103 22.23 12.33 -9.43
CA ILE A 103 23.44 11.69 -8.92
C ILE A 103 24.25 12.70 -8.12
N LYS A 104 24.85 12.27 -7.00
CA LYS A 104 25.68 13.14 -6.16
C LYS A 104 26.86 13.68 -6.97
N GLN A 105 27.26 14.92 -6.70
CA GLN A 105 28.34 15.59 -7.43
C GLN A 105 29.67 14.81 -7.41
N GLU A 106 29.98 14.10 -6.33
CA GLU A 106 31.17 13.26 -6.18
C GLU A 106 31.22 12.06 -7.13
N PHE A 107 30.08 11.63 -7.67
CA PHE A 107 29.96 10.58 -8.69
C PHE A 107 29.75 11.14 -10.11
N GLY A 108 29.98 12.45 -10.32
CA GLY A 108 29.89 13.10 -11.63
C GLY A 108 28.63 13.92 -11.87
N GLY A 109 27.65 13.88 -10.95
CA GLY A 109 26.42 14.68 -11.05
C GLY A 109 25.48 14.23 -12.18
N GLY A 110 24.47 15.06 -12.48
CA GLY A 110 23.50 14.78 -13.55
C GLY A 110 22.35 13.87 -13.10
N TYR A 111 21.74 13.19 -14.06
CA TYR A 111 20.61 12.28 -13.85
C TYR A 111 20.92 10.90 -14.43
N GLN A 112 20.52 9.85 -13.73
CA GLN A 112 20.67 8.47 -14.19
C GLN A 112 19.43 7.66 -13.77
N ARG A 113 19.09 6.64 -14.57
CA ARG A 113 18.06 5.66 -14.20
C ARG A 113 18.41 5.03 -12.85
N LEU A 114 17.43 4.91 -11.98
CA LEU A 114 17.57 4.30 -10.67
C LEU A 114 17.93 2.82 -10.82
N LEU A 115 19.01 2.41 -10.19
CA LEU A 115 19.45 1.02 -10.06
C LEU A 115 19.40 0.65 -8.59
N PHE A 116 18.64 -0.38 -8.26
CA PHE A 116 18.39 -0.78 -6.87
C PHE A 116 19.67 -1.27 -6.16
N HIS A 117 20.65 -1.78 -6.92
CA HIS A 117 21.91 -2.27 -6.38
C HIS A 117 23.00 -1.20 -6.24
N GLU A 118 22.76 0.03 -6.72
CA GLU A 118 23.73 1.14 -6.69
C GLU A 118 23.12 2.39 -6.02
N LEU A 119 22.36 2.24 -4.94
CA LEU A 119 21.60 3.36 -4.37
C LEU A 119 22.47 4.51 -3.81
N ASP A 120 23.67 4.20 -3.33
CA ASP A 120 24.54 5.15 -2.64
C ASP A 120 24.98 6.34 -3.50
N ILE A 121 24.83 6.26 -4.83
CA ILE A 121 25.23 7.33 -5.75
C ILE A 121 24.16 8.42 -5.91
N TYR A 122 22.91 8.16 -5.54
CA TYR A 122 21.80 9.09 -5.78
C TYR A 122 21.66 10.13 -4.66
N GLU A 123 21.35 11.38 -5.03
CA GLU A 123 21.14 12.45 -4.08
C GLU A 123 19.86 12.22 -3.25
N GLY A 124 19.98 12.34 -1.93
CA GLY A 124 18.83 12.28 -1.02
C GLY A 124 18.21 10.88 -0.85
N VAL A 125 18.87 9.81 -1.30
CA VAL A 125 18.35 8.43 -1.21
C VAL A 125 18.06 7.96 0.22
N GLU A 126 18.76 8.52 1.21
CA GLU A 126 18.56 8.24 2.64
C GLU A 126 17.25 8.83 3.20
N ASP A 127 16.68 9.85 2.53
CA ASP A 127 15.43 10.50 2.95
C ASP A 127 14.24 9.86 2.22
N GLU A 128 13.72 8.77 2.79
CA GLU A 128 12.56 8.03 2.23
C GLU A 128 11.34 8.93 1.94
N ASP A 129 11.13 9.99 2.73
CA ASP A 129 9.96 10.85 2.62
C ASP A 129 10.09 11.88 1.48
N LYS A 130 11.33 12.21 1.07
CA LYS A 130 11.59 13.21 0.03
C LYS A 130 12.21 12.66 -1.24
N PHE A 131 12.80 11.47 -1.21
CA PHE A 131 13.50 10.91 -2.37
C PHE A 131 12.59 10.74 -3.59
N PHE A 132 11.33 10.34 -3.34
CA PHE A 132 10.29 10.30 -4.36
C PHE A 132 9.31 11.45 -4.17
N SER A 133 9.04 12.17 -5.27
CA SER A 133 7.87 13.06 -5.32
C SER A 133 6.58 12.25 -5.15
N THR A 134 5.50 12.93 -4.73
CA THR A 134 4.18 12.31 -4.62
C THR A 134 3.74 11.63 -5.92
N GLN A 135 4.04 12.24 -7.07
CA GLN A 135 3.68 11.70 -8.38
C GLN A 135 4.44 10.41 -8.70
N GLU A 136 5.77 10.40 -8.50
CA GLU A 136 6.58 9.20 -8.70
C GLU A 136 6.13 8.09 -7.75
N ARG A 137 5.93 8.41 -6.47
CA ARG A 137 5.49 7.45 -5.46
C ARG A 137 4.15 6.83 -5.84
N GLN A 138 3.18 7.61 -6.31
CA GLN A 138 1.90 7.11 -6.80
C GLN A 138 2.05 6.22 -8.05
N SER A 139 2.89 6.61 -9.00
CA SER A 139 3.16 5.80 -10.21
C SER A 139 3.76 4.43 -9.88
N ILE A 140 4.74 4.41 -8.97
CA ILE A 140 5.38 3.20 -8.47
C ILE A 140 4.35 2.31 -7.78
N VAL A 141 3.60 2.86 -6.82
CA VAL A 141 2.59 2.12 -6.05
C VAL A 141 1.53 1.53 -6.95
N PHE A 142 1.07 2.30 -7.95
CA PHE A 142 0.12 1.82 -8.94
C PHE A 142 0.69 0.65 -9.74
N HIS A 143 1.92 0.77 -10.25
CA HIS A 143 2.60 -0.31 -10.97
C HIS A 143 2.71 -1.59 -10.11
N LEU A 144 3.13 -1.45 -8.85
CA LEU A 144 3.26 -2.57 -7.92
C LEU A 144 1.92 -3.30 -7.73
N LEU A 145 0.84 -2.57 -7.46
CA LEU A 145 -0.49 -3.15 -7.27
C LEU A 145 -1.02 -3.82 -8.55
N TYR A 146 -0.83 -3.19 -9.71
CA TYR A 146 -1.27 -3.74 -11.00
C TYR A 146 -0.42 -4.92 -11.48
N SER A 147 0.75 -5.15 -10.90
CA SER A 147 1.60 -6.30 -11.21
C SER A 147 1.20 -7.56 -10.45
N ILE A 148 0.35 -7.46 -9.44
CA ILE A 148 -0.09 -8.60 -8.63
C ILE A 148 -0.88 -9.57 -9.51
N ARG A 149 -0.54 -10.86 -9.43
CA ARG A 149 -1.22 -11.96 -10.12
C ARG A 149 -1.51 -13.07 -9.12
N ILE A 150 -2.69 -13.68 -9.23
CA ILE A 150 -3.08 -14.87 -8.48
C ILE A 150 -3.02 -16.05 -9.46
N LEU A 151 -2.44 -17.17 -9.05
CA LEU A 151 -2.46 -18.40 -9.82
C LEU A 151 -3.82 -19.10 -9.63
N GLU A 152 -4.33 -19.73 -10.69
CA GLU A 152 -5.71 -20.21 -10.83
C GLU A 152 -6.15 -21.24 -9.76
N ASN A 153 -5.22 -21.78 -8.97
CA ASN A 153 -5.45 -22.79 -7.94
C ASN A 153 -5.74 -22.22 -6.53
N GLU A 154 -5.85 -20.90 -6.36
CA GLU A 154 -6.08 -20.26 -5.06
C GLU A 154 -7.51 -19.71 -4.92
N THR A 155 -8.51 -20.59 -4.85
CA THR A 155 -9.91 -20.19 -4.60
C THR A 155 -10.24 -20.09 -3.10
N LEU A 156 -11.28 -19.33 -2.76
CA LEU A 156 -11.92 -19.38 -1.44
C LEU A 156 -12.41 -20.82 -1.19
N ASN A 157 -11.92 -21.45 -0.11
CA ASN A 157 -12.39 -22.75 0.37
C ASN A 157 -13.56 -22.58 1.35
#